data_AF-A0A0B7FQJ9-F1
#
_entry.id   AF-A0A0B7FQJ9-F1
#
_cell.length_a   1.000
_cell.length_b   1.000
_cell.length_c   1.000
_cell.angle_alpha   90.00
_cell.angle_beta   90.00
_cell.angle_gamma   90.00
#
_symmetry.space_group_name_H-M   'P 1'
#
loop_
_entity.id
_entity.type
_entity.pdbx_description
1 polymer ?
#
loop_
_entity_poly.entity_id
_entity_poly.type
_entity_poly.pdbx_seq_one_letter_code
_entity_poly.pdbx_strand_id
1 'polypeptide(L)'
;MLPLAFLSFGLSLTVVWAGNQTRICASTPSDEYVASAEAHFLANKPWSKSTASFKREATIEVHWHVIQSGNALNQGNIPDSQISASITALNQHYSGSGITFNLIDTDRTTNSDWFSRSSIGSTQQTEMKAALRQGSAATLNIYTTGNTLSQGYATFPSDYTKNPVDDGVVVLYSTLPGGSFAPFNEGKTLTHEVGHWLGLYHTFQGGCSNPGDFVDDTPPQARPSSGCPIGQDTCPGGGVDP
;
A
#
# COMPACT_ATOMS: atom_id res chain seq x y z
N MET A 1 48.16 30.60 -47.22
CA MET A 1 48.70 29.83 -46.08
C MET A 1 47.57 29.69 -45.07
N LEU A 2 47.18 28.45 -44.75
CA LEU A 2 45.97 28.04 -44.02
C LEU A 2 45.89 28.57 -42.57
N PRO A 3 44.69 28.84 -42.02
CA PRO A 3 44.49 28.85 -40.57
C PRO A 3 44.18 27.42 -40.07
N LEU A 4 44.78 27.06 -38.93
CA LEU A 4 44.50 25.83 -38.19
C LEU A 4 43.07 25.88 -37.62
N ALA A 5 42.27 24.85 -37.90
CA ALA A 5 41.03 24.56 -37.18
C ALA A 5 41.32 23.48 -36.12
N PHE A 6 41.12 23.80 -34.84
CA PHE A 6 41.11 22.83 -33.77
C PHE A 6 39.72 22.18 -33.68
N LEU A 7 39.63 20.88 -34.01
CA LEU A 7 38.50 20.04 -33.62
C LEU A 7 38.73 19.55 -32.18
N SER A 8 37.87 19.95 -31.24
CA SER A 8 37.74 19.27 -29.95
C SER A 8 36.61 18.24 -30.03
N PHE A 9 36.93 16.96 -29.91
CA PHE A 9 35.97 15.87 -29.78
C PHE A 9 36.03 15.25 -28.38
N GLY A 10 34.85 15.08 -27.77
CA GLY A 10 34.55 14.08 -26.73
C GLY A 10 35.05 14.42 -25.31
N LEU A 11 34.40 14.01 -24.23
CA LEU A 11 33.30 13.08 -24.00
C LEU A 11 32.36 13.74 -22.98
N SER A 12 31.06 13.79 -23.25
CA SER A 12 30.06 13.99 -22.20
C SER A 12 29.87 12.64 -21.50
N LEU A 13 30.50 12.45 -20.33
CA LEU A 13 30.10 11.41 -19.41
C LEU A 13 28.74 11.79 -18.83
N THR A 14 27.67 11.25 -19.41
CA THR A 14 26.39 11.18 -18.72
C THR A 14 26.52 10.18 -17.59
N VAL A 15 26.86 10.67 -16.40
CA VAL A 15 26.66 9.94 -15.16
C VAL A 15 25.15 9.72 -15.03
N VAL A 16 24.71 8.51 -15.39
CA VAL A 16 23.35 8.07 -15.09
C VAL A 16 23.30 7.89 -13.58
N TRP A 17 22.79 8.89 -12.89
CA TRP A 17 22.40 8.76 -11.49
C TRP A 17 21.22 7.80 -11.46
N ALA A 18 21.50 6.51 -11.25
CA ALA A 18 20.52 5.60 -10.69
C ALA A 18 20.29 6.04 -9.24
N GLY A 19 19.52 7.12 -9.08
CA GLY A 19 19.05 7.55 -7.78
C GLY A 19 18.26 6.41 -7.18
N ASN A 20 18.81 5.81 -6.12
CA ASN A 20 18.16 4.80 -5.32
C ASN A 20 16.98 5.48 -4.60
N GLN A 21 15.88 5.67 -5.32
CA GLN A 21 14.63 6.14 -4.76
C GLN A 21 14.16 5.04 -3.81
N THR A 22 14.38 5.22 -2.51
CA THR A 22 13.71 4.42 -1.48
C THR A 22 12.23 4.71 -1.59
N ARG A 23 11.53 3.92 -2.40
CA ARG A 23 10.08 4.00 -2.56
C ARG A 23 9.47 3.54 -1.25
N ILE A 24 8.69 4.40 -0.62
CA ILE A 24 7.95 4.10 0.62
C ILE A 24 6.46 3.91 0.30
N CYS A 25 5.72 3.34 1.24
CA CYS A 25 4.26 3.31 1.24
C CYS A 25 3.72 4.73 1.47
N ALA A 26 2.62 5.11 0.81
CA ALA A 26 2.19 6.51 0.73
C ALA A 26 0.97 6.87 1.60
N SER A 27 0.42 5.93 2.37
CA SER A 27 -0.69 6.17 3.32
C SER A 27 -0.18 6.82 4.62
N THR A 28 0.29 8.06 4.52
CA THR A 28 0.84 8.86 5.64
C THR A 28 -0.13 9.98 6.04
N PRO A 29 -1.14 9.71 6.88
CA PRO A 29 -2.12 10.73 7.28
C PRO A 29 -1.50 11.81 8.18
N SER A 30 -2.06 13.02 8.12
CA SER A 30 -1.72 14.10 9.07
C SER A 30 -2.34 13.82 10.46
N ASP A 31 -1.80 14.43 11.51
CA ASP A 31 -2.36 14.31 12.86
C ASP A 31 -3.81 14.78 12.94
N GLU A 32 -4.16 15.83 12.19
CA GLU A 32 -5.55 16.32 12.08
C GLU A 32 -6.46 15.26 11.44
N TYR A 33 -5.97 14.60 10.39
CA TYR A 33 -6.70 13.50 9.77
C TYR A 33 -6.90 12.35 10.76
N VAL A 34 -5.83 11.92 11.43
CA VAL A 34 -5.88 10.84 12.43
C VAL A 34 -6.91 11.15 13.51
N ALA A 35 -6.89 12.36 14.07
CA ALA A 35 -7.89 12.77 15.06
C ALA A 35 -9.33 12.67 14.52
N SER A 36 -9.56 13.03 13.25
CA SER A 36 -10.88 12.92 12.62
C SER A 36 -11.31 11.47 12.36
N ALA A 37 -10.36 10.61 11.97
CA ALA A 37 -10.57 9.20 11.70
C ALA A 37 -10.85 8.42 13.00
N GLU A 38 -10.17 8.76 14.08
CA GLU A 38 -10.42 8.20 15.41
C GLU A 38 -11.78 8.63 15.98
N ALA A 39 -12.16 9.91 15.81
CA ALA A 39 -13.51 10.36 16.17
C ALA A 39 -14.58 9.59 15.37
N HIS A 40 -14.33 9.34 14.08
CA HIS A 40 -15.22 8.51 13.25
C HIS A 40 -15.25 7.05 13.75
N PHE A 41 -14.12 6.44 14.08
CA PHE A 41 -14.06 5.09 14.62
C PHE A 41 -14.83 4.97 15.94
N LEU A 42 -14.62 5.88 16.89
CA LEU A 42 -15.32 5.88 18.17
C LEU A 42 -16.85 6.04 18.01
N ALA A 43 -17.31 6.81 17.02
CA ALA A 43 -18.73 6.99 16.73
C ALA A 43 -19.37 5.76 16.06
N ASN A 44 -18.60 4.94 15.35
CA ASN A 44 -19.11 3.85 14.52
C ASN A 44 -18.71 2.45 14.99
N LYS A 45 -17.79 2.32 15.95
CA LYS A 45 -17.36 1.01 16.44
C LYS A 45 -18.54 0.27 17.05
N PRO A 46 -18.74 -1.01 16.70
CA PRO A 46 -19.86 -1.77 17.22
C PRO A 46 -19.75 -1.88 18.74
N TRP A 47 -20.76 -1.38 19.45
CA TRP A 47 -20.83 -1.50 20.90
C TRP A 47 -21.09 -2.96 21.28
N SER A 48 -20.07 -3.68 21.75
CA SER A 48 -20.28 -4.98 22.40
C SER A 48 -20.81 -4.77 23.81
N LYS A 49 -22.09 -5.10 24.05
CA LYS A 49 -22.63 -5.30 25.42
C LYS A 49 -22.21 -6.66 26.01
N SER A 50 -21.42 -7.45 25.28
CA SER A 50 -21.11 -8.84 25.60
C SER A 50 -19.68 -8.97 26.12
N THR A 51 -19.54 -9.54 27.32
CA THR A 51 -18.29 -10.03 27.89
C THR A 51 -17.83 -11.37 27.28
N ALA A 52 -18.63 -11.97 26.39
CA ALA A 52 -18.22 -13.15 25.66
C ALA A 52 -17.30 -12.74 24.49
N SER A 53 -16.06 -13.23 24.54
CA SER A 53 -15.10 -13.22 23.44
C SER A 53 -15.64 -14.08 22.31
N PHE A 54 -16.41 -13.47 21.42
CA PHE A 54 -16.64 -14.04 20.10
C PHE A 54 -15.37 -13.76 19.29
N LYS A 55 -14.66 -14.82 18.86
CA LYS A 55 -13.78 -14.69 17.71
C LYS A 55 -14.65 -14.27 16.54
N ARG A 56 -14.62 -12.99 16.22
CA ARG A 56 -15.36 -12.45 15.09
C ARG A 56 -14.57 -12.78 13.85
N GLU A 57 -14.95 -13.86 13.19
CA GLU A 57 -14.39 -14.22 11.90
C GLU A 57 -15.05 -13.37 10.81
N ALA A 58 -14.24 -12.77 9.94
CA ALA A 58 -14.70 -11.96 8.82
C ALA A 58 -14.02 -12.45 7.54
N THR A 59 -14.81 -12.88 6.57
CA THR A 59 -14.33 -13.14 5.21
C THR A 59 -14.61 -11.94 4.35
N ILE A 60 -13.55 -11.35 3.82
CA ILE A 60 -13.57 -10.17 2.97
C ILE A 60 -13.49 -10.62 1.53
N GLU A 61 -14.49 -10.26 0.75
CA GLU A 61 -14.51 -10.49 -0.70
C GLU A 61 -13.54 -9.55 -1.39
N VAL A 62 -12.73 -10.10 -2.29
CA VAL A 62 -11.69 -9.37 -3.02
C VAL A 62 -11.97 -9.36 -4.51
N HIS A 63 -11.99 -8.15 -5.09
CA HIS A 63 -11.91 -7.94 -6.53
C HIS A 63 -10.51 -7.45 -6.89
N TRP A 64 -9.89 -8.08 -7.88
CA TRP A 64 -8.54 -7.74 -8.32
C TRP A 64 -8.56 -7.12 -9.72
N HIS A 65 -8.14 -5.86 -9.80
CA HIS A 65 -8.07 -5.08 -11.04
C HIS A 65 -6.62 -5.00 -11.52
N VAL A 66 -6.28 -5.73 -12.57
CA VAL A 66 -4.95 -5.64 -13.18
C VAL A 66 -4.92 -4.51 -14.20
N ILE A 67 -4.22 -3.43 -13.88
CA ILE A 67 -3.98 -2.35 -14.84
C ILE A 67 -2.65 -2.61 -15.53
N GLN A 68 -2.66 -2.59 -16.86
CA GLN A 68 -1.48 -2.91 -17.67
C GLN A 68 -1.33 -1.93 -18.83
N SER A 69 -0.09 -1.69 -19.25
CA SER A 69 0.25 -0.93 -20.45
C SER A 69 0.38 -1.80 -21.70
N GLY A 70 0.39 -3.13 -21.56
CA GLY A 70 0.54 -4.10 -22.63
C GLY A 70 0.51 -5.54 -22.11
N ASN A 71 0.93 -6.50 -22.92
CA ASN A 71 0.75 -7.94 -22.65
C ASN A 71 1.96 -8.60 -21.96
N ALA A 72 3.08 -7.89 -21.79
CA ALA A 72 4.25 -8.44 -21.10
C ALA A 72 4.20 -8.19 -19.59
N LEU A 73 4.89 -9.03 -18.81
CA LEU A 73 4.97 -8.87 -17.35
C LEU A 73 5.53 -7.50 -16.95
N ASN A 74 6.56 -7.02 -17.63
CA ASN A 74 7.15 -5.69 -17.37
C ASN A 74 6.23 -4.52 -17.77
N GLN A 75 5.10 -4.81 -18.43
CA GLN A 75 4.05 -3.86 -18.77
C GLN A 75 2.85 -3.95 -17.81
N GLY A 76 2.96 -4.72 -16.72
CA GLY A 76 1.90 -4.86 -15.72
C GLY A 76 0.97 -6.05 -15.94
N ASN A 77 1.15 -6.83 -17.01
CA ASN A 77 0.35 -8.05 -17.23
C ASN A 77 0.86 -9.19 -16.33
N ILE A 78 0.55 -9.11 -15.03
CA ILE A 78 0.92 -10.12 -14.03
C ILE A 78 0.15 -11.42 -14.27
N PRO A 79 0.76 -12.61 -14.14
CA PRO A 79 0.04 -13.87 -14.26
C PRO A 79 -0.87 -14.11 -13.04
N ASP A 80 -1.93 -14.90 -13.22
CA ASP A 80 -2.87 -15.26 -12.13
C ASP A 80 -2.19 -15.97 -10.96
N SER A 81 -1.02 -16.58 -11.19
CA SER A 81 -0.19 -17.16 -10.14
C SER A 81 0.33 -16.12 -9.15
N GLN A 82 0.67 -14.89 -9.60
CA GLN A 82 1.08 -13.81 -8.70
C GLN A 82 -0.10 -13.29 -7.88
N ILE A 83 -1.30 -13.24 -8.47
CA ILE A 83 -2.54 -12.87 -7.78
C ILE A 83 -2.86 -13.92 -6.70
N SER A 84 -2.89 -15.20 -7.09
CA SER A 84 -3.16 -16.33 -6.18
C SER A 84 -2.14 -16.41 -5.04
N ALA A 85 -0.86 -16.19 -5.34
CA ALA A 85 0.19 -16.14 -4.33
C ALA A 85 0.03 -14.93 -3.39
N SER A 86 -0.44 -13.79 -3.89
CA SER A 86 -0.71 -12.60 -3.08
C SER A 86 -1.87 -12.85 -2.11
N ILE A 87 -2.96 -13.47 -2.55
CA ILE A 87 -4.09 -13.84 -1.68
C ILE A 87 -3.67 -14.88 -0.64
N THR A 88 -2.82 -15.82 -1.02
CA THR A 88 -2.23 -16.81 -0.08
C THR A 88 -1.38 -16.11 0.98
N ALA A 89 -0.46 -15.24 0.55
CA ALA A 89 0.39 -14.47 1.46
C ALA A 89 -0.45 -13.57 2.39
N LEU A 90 -1.47 -12.90 1.87
CA LEU A 90 -2.35 -12.05 2.67
C LEU A 90 -3.09 -12.86 3.75
N ASN A 91 -3.67 -14.01 3.41
CA ASN A 91 -4.30 -14.90 4.40
C ASN A 91 -3.29 -15.48 5.41
N GLN A 92 -2.05 -15.75 4.99
CA GLN A 92 -0.99 -16.19 5.90
C GLN A 92 -0.59 -15.07 6.87
N HIS A 93 -0.38 -13.85 6.38
CA HIS A 93 0.03 -12.72 7.20
C HIS A 93 -1.06 -12.25 8.17
N TYR A 94 -2.33 -12.34 7.78
CA TYR A 94 -3.48 -12.06 8.65
C TYR A 94 -3.92 -13.25 9.50
N SER A 95 -3.21 -14.38 9.44
CA SER A 95 -3.56 -15.57 10.24
C SER A 95 -3.57 -15.23 11.74
N GLY A 96 -4.61 -15.67 12.45
CA GLY A 96 -4.82 -15.37 13.86
C GLY A 96 -5.61 -14.08 14.15
N SER A 97 -5.77 -13.17 13.19
CA SER A 97 -6.59 -11.95 13.35
C SER A 97 -8.10 -12.22 13.32
N GLY A 98 -8.52 -13.36 12.76
CA GLY A 98 -9.93 -13.65 12.45
C GLY A 98 -10.38 -13.11 11.08
N ILE A 99 -9.51 -12.43 10.33
CA ILE A 99 -9.81 -11.94 8.98
C ILE A 99 -9.28 -12.93 7.94
N THR A 100 -10.10 -13.25 6.94
CA THR A 100 -9.73 -14.01 5.75
C THR A 100 -10.14 -13.29 4.49
N PHE A 101 -9.43 -13.54 3.39
CA PHE A 101 -9.63 -12.89 2.10
C PHE A 101 -9.99 -13.92 1.05
N ASN A 102 -11.13 -13.73 0.38
CA ASN A 102 -11.63 -14.61 -0.66
C ASN A 102 -11.65 -13.87 -2.00
N LEU A 103 -10.83 -14.31 -2.96
CA LEU A 103 -10.83 -13.75 -4.31
C LEU A 103 -12.11 -14.15 -5.04
N ILE A 104 -12.92 -13.16 -5.41
CA ILE A 104 -14.18 -13.37 -6.13
C ILE A 104 -14.00 -13.23 -7.63
N ASP A 105 -13.21 -12.25 -8.06
CA ASP A 105 -13.02 -11.97 -9.48
C ASP A 105 -11.67 -11.30 -9.78
N THR A 106 -11.23 -11.40 -11.03
CA THR A 106 -10.08 -10.69 -11.57
C THR A 106 -10.39 -10.18 -12.96
N ASP A 107 -10.27 -8.87 -13.16
CA ASP A 107 -10.31 -8.24 -14.48
C ASP A 107 -8.96 -7.63 -14.86
N ARG A 108 -8.81 -7.35 -16.16
CA ARG A 108 -7.59 -6.82 -16.74
C ARG A 108 -7.93 -5.65 -17.67
N THR A 109 -7.41 -4.48 -17.36
CA THR A 109 -7.61 -3.26 -18.14
C THR A 109 -6.30 -2.82 -18.78
N THR A 110 -6.26 -2.80 -20.12
CA THR A 110 -5.13 -2.25 -20.86
C THR A 110 -5.29 -0.75 -21.02
N ASN A 111 -4.64 0.02 -20.14
CA ASN A 111 -4.63 1.47 -20.16
C ASN A 111 -3.27 1.96 -19.65
N SER A 112 -2.39 2.36 -20.58
CA SER A 112 -1.03 2.81 -20.24
C SER A 112 -1.00 4.08 -19.40
N ASP A 113 -2.04 4.92 -19.53
CA ASP A 113 -2.19 6.12 -18.74
C ASP A 113 -2.42 5.79 -17.27
N TRP A 114 -3.47 5.02 -16.97
CA TRP A 114 -3.77 4.57 -15.61
C TRP A 114 -2.61 3.76 -15.02
N PHE A 115 -2.00 2.87 -15.82
CA PHE A 115 -0.88 2.06 -15.37
C PHE A 115 0.30 2.90 -14.85
N SER A 116 0.67 3.98 -15.56
CA SER A 116 1.90 4.72 -15.27
C SER A 116 1.69 5.97 -14.41
N ARG A 117 0.48 6.56 -14.43
CA ARG A 117 0.20 7.86 -13.80
C ARG A 117 -0.85 7.84 -12.70
N SER A 118 -1.48 6.69 -12.41
CA SER A 118 -2.38 6.58 -11.25
C SER A 118 -1.61 6.79 -9.95
N SER A 119 -1.90 7.88 -9.24
CA SER A 119 -1.37 8.23 -7.92
C SER A 119 -2.49 8.83 -7.06
N ILE A 120 -2.27 8.91 -5.74
CA ILE A 120 -3.22 9.54 -4.81
C ILE A 120 -3.65 10.93 -5.32
N GLY A 121 -4.96 11.15 -5.40
CA GLY A 121 -5.59 12.40 -5.85
C GLY A 121 -5.52 12.67 -7.35
N SER A 122 -4.97 11.75 -8.16
CA SER A 122 -4.87 11.96 -9.61
C SER A 122 -6.21 11.74 -10.33
N THR A 123 -6.40 12.40 -11.47
CA THR A 123 -7.51 12.12 -12.38
C THR A 123 -7.49 10.66 -12.83
N GLN A 124 -6.30 10.10 -13.10
CA GLN A 124 -6.15 8.69 -13.52
C GLN A 124 -6.65 7.70 -12.47
N GLN A 125 -6.30 7.91 -11.20
CA GLN A 125 -6.84 7.10 -10.09
C GLN A 125 -8.36 7.23 -10.04
N THR A 126 -8.87 8.46 -10.13
CA THR A 126 -10.30 8.75 -10.01
C THR A 126 -11.09 8.04 -11.11
N GLU A 127 -10.65 8.17 -12.37
CA GLU A 127 -11.26 7.50 -13.52
C GLU A 127 -11.16 5.97 -13.40
N MET A 128 -9.99 5.45 -13.03
CA MET A 128 -9.74 4.02 -12.86
C MET A 128 -10.68 3.40 -11.82
N LYS A 129 -10.76 3.99 -10.62
CA LYS A 129 -11.61 3.47 -9.55
C LYS A 129 -13.10 3.67 -9.85
N ALA A 130 -13.49 4.81 -10.45
CA ALA A 130 -14.87 5.03 -10.89
C ALA A 130 -15.34 4.01 -11.93
N ALA A 131 -14.45 3.56 -12.82
CA ALA A 131 -14.78 2.59 -13.85
C ALA A 131 -14.83 1.14 -13.33
N LEU A 132 -14.01 0.79 -12.34
CA LEU A 132 -13.72 -0.61 -12.02
C LEU A 132 -14.22 -1.07 -10.66
N ARG A 133 -14.33 -0.18 -9.67
CA ARG A 133 -14.67 -0.54 -8.28
C ARG A 133 -15.95 -1.38 -8.22
N GLN A 134 -15.90 -2.46 -7.45
CA GLN A 134 -17.00 -3.38 -7.19
C GLN A 134 -17.41 -3.40 -5.71
N GLY A 135 -18.68 -3.71 -5.47
CA GLY A 135 -19.19 -3.99 -4.13
C GLY A 135 -19.36 -2.76 -3.23
N SER A 136 -19.24 -2.98 -1.92
CA SER A 136 -19.56 -2.00 -0.87
C SER A 136 -18.35 -1.72 0.04
N ALA A 137 -18.56 -1.07 1.19
CA ALA A 137 -17.52 -0.86 2.21
C ALA A 137 -16.93 -2.17 2.76
N ALA A 138 -17.63 -3.29 2.59
CA ALA A 138 -17.18 -4.61 3.03
C ALA A 138 -16.36 -5.37 1.95
N THR A 139 -16.16 -4.77 0.78
CA THR A 139 -15.51 -5.42 -0.38
C THR A 139 -14.17 -4.75 -0.66
N LEU A 140 -13.09 -5.54 -0.62
CA LEU A 140 -11.75 -5.05 -0.89
C LEU A 140 -11.50 -5.04 -2.41
N ASN A 141 -11.19 -3.86 -2.96
CA ASN A 141 -10.78 -3.70 -4.34
C ASN A 141 -9.26 -3.45 -4.38
N ILE A 142 -8.52 -4.29 -5.09
CA ILE A 142 -7.06 -4.19 -5.24
C ILE A 142 -6.74 -3.82 -6.68
N TYR A 143 -5.96 -2.77 -6.88
CA TYR A 143 -5.52 -2.30 -8.19
C TYR A 143 -4.01 -2.44 -8.32
N THR A 144 -3.53 -3.19 -9.31
CA THR A 144 -2.09 -3.25 -9.59
C THR A 144 -1.71 -2.27 -10.68
N THR A 145 -0.78 -1.36 -10.39
CA THR A 145 -0.28 -0.37 -11.36
C THR A 145 1.25 -0.42 -11.44
N GLY A 146 1.82 0.31 -12.39
CA GLY A 146 3.26 0.46 -12.61
C GLY A 146 3.81 1.84 -12.20
N ASN A 147 3.02 2.65 -11.50
CA ASN A 147 3.46 3.95 -11.03
C ASN A 147 4.57 3.78 -9.98
N THR A 148 5.71 4.40 -10.23
CA THR A 148 6.92 4.23 -9.44
C THR A 148 7.06 5.20 -8.27
N LEU A 149 6.08 6.08 -8.04
CA LEU A 149 6.14 7.10 -6.99
C LEU A 149 6.06 6.51 -5.57
N SER A 150 5.35 5.39 -5.38
CA SER A 150 5.26 4.66 -4.11
C SER A 150 5.21 3.14 -4.34
N GLN A 151 5.34 2.35 -3.27
CA GLN A 151 5.11 0.90 -3.34
C GLN A 151 3.63 0.55 -3.31
N GLY A 152 2.82 1.38 -2.67
CA GLY A 152 1.38 1.24 -2.56
C GLY A 152 0.75 2.42 -1.81
N TYR A 153 -0.57 2.40 -1.75
CA TYR A 153 -1.40 3.22 -0.88
C TYR A 153 -2.79 2.59 -0.72
N ALA A 154 -3.48 2.99 0.35
CA ALA A 154 -4.88 2.68 0.60
C ALA A 154 -5.66 3.91 1.07
N THR A 155 -6.97 3.86 0.90
CA THR A 155 -7.92 4.74 1.60
C THR A 155 -8.27 4.16 2.96
N PHE A 156 -8.42 5.00 3.98
CA PHE A 156 -8.88 4.55 5.30
C PHE A 156 -10.40 4.40 5.36
N PRO A 157 -10.94 3.57 6.28
CA PRO A 157 -12.39 3.40 6.45
C PRO A 157 -13.17 4.70 6.69
N SER A 158 -12.55 5.67 7.37
CA SER A 158 -13.16 6.98 7.68
C SER A 158 -13.48 7.83 6.46
N ASP A 159 -12.84 7.57 5.31
CA ASP A 159 -13.10 8.31 4.07
C ASP A 159 -14.23 7.72 3.25
N TYR A 160 -14.63 6.48 3.52
CA TYR A 160 -15.61 5.75 2.71
C TYR A 160 -16.91 6.55 2.53
N THR A 161 -17.44 7.14 3.60
CA THR A 161 -18.69 7.89 3.55
C THR A 161 -18.61 9.18 2.72
N LYS A 162 -17.42 9.78 2.63
CA LYS A 162 -17.18 11.02 1.87
C LYS A 162 -16.96 10.71 0.39
N ASN A 163 -16.24 9.64 0.08
CA ASN A 163 -15.93 9.25 -1.28
C ASN A 163 -15.87 7.71 -1.44
N PRO A 164 -17.02 7.04 -1.53
CA PRO A 164 -17.06 5.58 -1.65
C PRO A 164 -16.34 5.05 -2.89
N VAL A 165 -16.29 5.86 -3.96
CA VAL A 165 -15.66 5.48 -5.23
C VAL A 165 -14.16 5.34 -5.09
N ASP A 166 -13.54 6.11 -4.20
CA ASP A 166 -12.10 6.04 -3.99
C ASP A 166 -11.66 4.86 -3.12
N ASP A 167 -12.60 4.11 -2.55
CA ASP A 167 -12.25 3.04 -1.63
C ASP A 167 -11.47 1.88 -2.29
N GLY A 168 -10.35 1.49 -1.66
CA GLY A 168 -9.55 0.32 -2.02
C GLY A 168 -8.04 0.53 -1.89
N VAL A 169 -7.28 -0.46 -2.37
CA VAL A 169 -5.81 -0.50 -2.29
C VAL A 169 -5.21 -0.44 -3.68
N VAL A 170 -4.22 0.44 -3.88
CA VAL A 170 -3.40 0.47 -5.09
C VAL A 170 -1.99 0.02 -4.74
N VAL A 171 -1.45 -0.97 -5.46
CA VAL A 171 -0.13 -1.55 -5.17
C VAL A 171 0.71 -1.65 -6.43
N LEU A 172 2.02 -1.39 -6.30
CA LEU A 172 2.97 -1.53 -7.37
C LEU A 172 3.12 -3.01 -7.74
N TYR A 173 2.81 -3.38 -8.98
CA TYR A 173 2.75 -4.79 -9.42
C TYR A 173 4.06 -5.57 -9.17
N SER A 174 5.20 -4.89 -9.20
CA SER A 174 6.51 -5.54 -9.00
C SER A 174 6.80 -5.93 -7.54
N THR A 175 5.97 -5.50 -6.58
CA THR A 175 6.06 -5.84 -5.15
C THR A 175 5.27 -7.12 -4.78
N LEU A 176 4.52 -7.67 -5.73
CA LEU A 176 3.79 -8.92 -5.50
C LEU A 176 4.76 -10.12 -5.36
N PRO A 177 4.33 -11.23 -4.73
CA PRO A 177 5.07 -12.49 -4.75
C PRO A 177 5.54 -12.87 -6.16
N GLY A 178 6.84 -13.09 -6.33
CA GLY A 178 7.45 -13.39 -7.62
C GLY A 178 7.64 -12.18 -8.55
N GLY A 179 7.37 -10.97 -8.06
CA GLY A 179 7.66 -9.70 -8.73
C GLY A 179 9.15 -9.35 -8.71
N SER A 180 9.53 -8.33 -9.48
CA SER A 180 10.94 -7.93 -9.68
C SER A 180 11.49 -6.97 -8.63
N PHE A 181 10.66 -6.43 -7.73
CA PHE A 181 11.07 -5.42 -6.75
C PHE A 181 11.51 -6.05 -5.42
N ALA A 182 12.55 -6.88 -5.48
CA ALA A 182 13.18 -7.42 -4.29
C ALA A 182 13.88 -6.32 -3.47
N PRO A 183 13.90 -6.38 -2.12
CA PRO A 183 13.37 -7.47 -1.27
C PRO A 183 11.88 -7.32 -0.90
N PHE A 184 11.13 -6.42 -1.53
CA PHE A 184 9.73 -6.14 -1.18
C PHE A 184 8.73 -6.96 -2.02
N ASN A 185 9.17 -8.08 -2.59
CA ASN A 185 8.40 -8.95 -3.47
C ASN A 185 7.86 -10.22 -2.77
N GLU A 186 7.59 -10.12 -1.46
CA GLU A 186 7.03 -11.19 -0.62
C GLU A 186 5.53 -10.99 -0.33
N GLY A 187 4.87 -10.00 -0.95
CA GLY A 187 3.46 -9.67 -0.69
C GLY A 187 3.20 -8.84 0.58
N LYS A 188 4.26 -8.44 1.29
CA LYS A 188 4.16 -7.60 2.50
C LYS A 188 3.70 -6.18 2.22
N THR A 189 4.04 -5.62 1.05
CA THR A 189 3.52 -4.30 0.63
C THR A 189 1.99 -4.33 0.58
N LEU A 190 1.38 -5.29 -0.11
CA LEU A 190 -0.07 -5.42 -0.14
C LEU A 190 -0.65 -5.64 1.26
N THR A 191 0.00 -6.46 2.09
CA THR A 191 -0.43 -6.72 3.48
C THR A 191 -0.49 -5.44 4.30
N HIS A 192 0.53 -4.59 4.16
CA HIS A 192 0.63 -3.29 4.81
C HIS A 192 -0.48 -2.34 4.35
N GLU A 193 -0.68 -2.19 3.03
CA GLU A 193 -1.74 -1.31 2.52
C GLU A 193 -3.15 -1.79 2.91
N VAL A 194 -3.38 -3.11 2.95
CA VAL A 194 -4.64 -3.66 3.46
C VAL A 194 -4.82 -3.33 4.95
N GLY A 195 -3.73 -3.20 5.71
CA GLY A 195 -3.78 -2.76 7.11
C GLY A 195 -4.35 -1.35 7.23
N HIS A 196 -3.88 -0.43 6.38
CA HIS A 196 -4.44 0.92 6.27
C HIS A 196 -5.91 0.91 5.83
N TRP A 197 -6.26 0.08 4.84
CA TRP A 197 -7.65 -0.10 4.43
C TRP A 197 -8.56 -0.62 5.55
N LEU A 198 -8.01 -1.41 6.48
CA LEU A 198 -8.68 -1.88 7.69
C LEU A 198 -8.63 -0.88 8.86
N GLY A 199 -7.94 0.25 8.70
CA GLY A 199 -7.90 1.34 9.68
C GLY A 199 -6.64 1.41 10.54
N LEU A 200 -5.62 0.58 10.31
CA LEU A 200 -4.35 0.64 11.05
C LEU A 200 -3.48 1.79 10.55
N TYR A 201 -2.85 2.51 11.46
CA TYR A 201 -1.81 3.50 11.11
C TYR A 201 -0.44 2.84 11.01
N HIS A 202 0.54 3.63 10.56
CA HIS A 202 1.93 3.24 10.73
C HIS A 202 2.26 3.12 12.22
N THR A 203 3.04 2.12 12.62
CA THR A 203 3.49 1.91 14.01
C THR A 203 4.28 3.09 14.58
N PHE A 204 4.88 3.91 13.72
CA PHE A 204 5.58 5.14 14.07
C PHE A 204 4.72 6.41 13.98
N GLN A 205 3.40 6.27 13.78
CA GLN A 205 2.48 7.41 13.81
C GLN A 205 2.52 8.07 15.19
N GLY A 206 2.57 9.40 15.25
CA GLY A 206 2.69 10.13 16.52
C GLY A 206 4.06 10.02 17.22
N GLY A 207 5.00 9.23 16.67
CA GLY A 207 6.33 9.06 17.22
C GLY A 207 6.32 8.46 18.64
N CYS A 208 7.15 9.01 19.53
CA CYS A 208 7.21 8.58 20.92
C CYS A 208 6.10 9.15 21.82
N SER A 209 5.12 9.86 21.24
CA SER A 209 4.05 10.50 22.01
C SER A 209 2.82 9.61 22.04
N ASN A 210 2.20 9.48 23.21
CA ASN A 210 0.90 8.82 23.32
C ASN A 210 -0.19 9.65 22.61
N PRO A 211 -1.16 9.02 21.93
CA PRO A 211 -1.42 7.57 21.86
C PRO A 211 -0.73 6.86 20.67
N GLY A 212 0.24 7.49 19.99
CA GLY A 212 1.00 6.87 18.90
C GLY A 212 0.13 6.49 17.70
N ASP A 213 0.15 5.20 17.34
CA ASP A 213 -0.66 4.58 16.30
C ASP A 213 -2.06 4.15 16.80
N PHE A 214 -2.43 4.52 18.03
CA PHE A 214 -3.71 4.21 18.67
C PHE A 214 -3.93 2.71 18.95
N VAL A 215 -2.84 1.93 19.01
CA VAL A 215 -2.85 0.51 19.37
C VAL A 215 -2.01 0.31 20.64
N ASP A 216 -2.70 0.06 21.76
CA ASP A 216 -2.07 0.01 23.11
C ASP A 216 -0.93 -1.02 23.25
N ASP A 217 -0.93 -2.10 22.46
CA ASP A 217 0.08 -3.15 22.50
C ASP A 217 1.19 -3.00 21.45
N THR A 218 1.17 -1.93 20.64
CA THR A 218 2.29 -1.53 19.79
C THR A 218 3.27 -0.66 20.61
N PRO A 219 4.53 -1.08 20.82
CA PRO A 219 5.53 -0.20 21.43
C PRO A 219 5.73 1.08 20.61
N PRO A 220 5.89 2.25 21.26
CA PRO A 220 6.06 3.52 20.55
C PRO A 220 7.31 3.50 19.68
N GLN A 221 7.21 4.04 18.47
CA GLN A 221 8.30 4.06 17.50
C GLN A 221 8.47 5.47 16.92
N ALA A 222 9.70 6.00 16.93
CA ALA A 222 9.94 7.39 16.52
C ALA A 222 9.93 7.58 14.99
N ARG A 223 10.29 6.54 14.22
CA ARG A 223 10.52 6.59 12.78
C ARG A 223 10.44 5.21 12.15
N PRO A 224 10.19 5.10 10.83
CA PRO A 224 10.20 3.82 10.15
C PRO A 224 11.55 3.10 10.27
N SER A 225 11.48 1.79 10.45
CA SER A 225 12.63 0.88 10.35
C SER A 225 12.93 0.50 8.89
N SER A 226 14.16 0.09 8.62
CA SER A 226 14.59 -0.38 7.29
C SER A 226 15.52 -1.58 7.43
N GLY A 227 15.39 -2.54 6.51
CA GLY A 227 16.07 -3.83 6.63
C GLY A 227 15.41 -4.72 7.69
N CYS A 228 16.23 -5.43 8.46
CA CYS A 228 15.78 -6.30 9.54
C CYS A 228 16.58 -5.98 10.82
N PRO A 229 16.31 -4.84 11.47
CA PRO A 229 17.02 -4.45 12.68
C PRO A 229 16.67 -5.40 13.84
N ILE A 230 17.63 -5.65 14.72
CA ILE A 230 17.44 -6.47 15.92
C ILE A 230 17.58 -5.57 17.15
N GLY A 231 16.55 -5.55 18.01
CA GLY A 231 16.59 -4.83 19.29
C GLY A 231 16.60 -3.31 19.15
N GLN A 232 16.08 -2.76 18.04
CA GLN A 232 15.94 -1.33 17.87
C GLN A 232 14.88 -0.80 18.84
N ASP A 233 15.21 0.20 19.65
CA ASP A 233 14.28 0.90 20.54
C ASP A 233 14.53 2.39 20.33
N THR A 234 13.60 3.04 19.62
CA THR A 234 13.70 4.46 19.29
C THR A 234 12.99 5.36 20.28
N CYS A 235 12.16 4.80 21.18
CA CYS A 235 11.38 5.51 22.17
C CYS A 235 11.60 4.91 23.57
N PRO A 236 12.55 5.48 24.35
CA PRO A 236 12.97 4.89 25.61
C PRO A 236 11.83 4.60 26.58
N GLY A 237 11.80 3.37 27.11
CA GLY A 237 10.86 2.95 28.16
C GLY A 237 9.54 2.39 27.67
N GLY A 238 9.30 2.35 26.34
CA GLY A 238 8.10 1.77 25.73
C GLY A 238 8.23 0.30 25.30
N GLY A 239 9.46 -0.20 25.14
CA GLY A 239 9.75 -1.52 24.57
C GLY A 239 10.58 -1.41 23.30
N VAL A 240 10.94 -2.55 22.71
CA VAL A 240 11.62 -2.59 21.39
C VAL A 240 10.61 -2.16 20.32
N ASP A 241 11.06 -1.38 19.34
CA ASP A 241 10.29 -1.04 18.14
C ASP A 241 9.69 -2.35 17.53
N PRO A 242 8.41 -2.34 17.12
CA PRO A 242 7.75 -3.51 16.54
C PRO A 242 8.36 -3.97 15.21
#